data_AF-A0A947NNF1-F1
#
_entry.id   AF-A0A947NNF1-F1
#
_cell.length_a   1.000
_cell.length_b   1.000
_cell.length_c   1.000
_cell.angle_alpha   90.00
_cell.angle_beta   90.00
_cell.angle_gamma   90.00
#
_symmetry.space_group_name_H-M   'P 1'
#
loop_
_entity.id
_entity.type
_entity.pdbx_description
1 polymer ?
#
loop_
_entity_poly.entity_id
_entity_poly.type
_entity_poly.pdbx_seq_one_letter_code
_entity_poly.pdbx_strand_id
1 'polypeptide(L)'
;MCDFISWVEVPDQQATNGRHVLFLTDREVFSPRGRELFGANPGNYDVLGHGAIRRFYAPPGEESLVGGLNCEVRDFWEVERLPPEIQALHPEDPESFLRHWGRIWDTPGCFKPDDLGYLLTHAPGHWNEAMREHAPRNINGDADPFIPYESWTVEEHRPSGHLVWDPTQVQLYLSDGQKDDRNIFGHDLRQKLQHQPVLNANVLDHLIAHPHLIPKEWQSKNVFFWGTVYRDRNGDLYVRLLHWDDYRWRWSYCWLDVGWFGDLPAAVLAS
;
A
#
# COMPACT_ATOMS: atom_id res chain seq x y z
N MET A 1 -3.66 -4.58 16.99
CA MET A 1 -3.55 -4.50 15.52
C MET A 1 -2.99 -5.84 15.12
N CYS A 2 -3.64 -6.57 14.23
CA CYS A 2 -3.26 -7.94 14.00
C CYS A 2 -1.98 -8.05 13.15
N ASP A 3 -1.19 -9.11 13.36
CA ASP A 3 -0.04 -9.46 12.52
C ASP A 3 -0.45 -10.29 11.29
N PHE A 4 0.46 -10.40 10.33
CA PHE A 4 0.25 -10.90 8.98
C PHE A 4 -0.50 -12.24 8.87
N ILE A 5 -0.06 -13.30 9.56
CA ILE A 5 -0.87 -14.52 9.68
C ILE A 5 -1.52 -14.52 11.06
N SER A 6 -2.82 -14.30 11.08
CA SER A 6 -3.65 -14.43 12.27
C SER A 6 -4.53 -15.67 12.19
N TRP A 7 -4.83 -16.23 13.37
CA TRP A 7 -5.79 -17.31 13.52
C TRP A 7 -6.58 -17.16 14.83
N VAL A 8 -7.70 -17.86 14.92
CA VAL A 8 -8.51 -17.97 16.13
C VAL A 8 -8.59 -19.43 16.52
N GLU A 9 -8.16 -19.73 17.74
CA GLU A 9 -8.25 -21.06 18.32
C GLU A 9 -9.54 -21.20 19.12
N VAL A 10 -10.45 -22.02 18.65
CA VAL A 10 -11.76 -22.25 19.29
C VAL A 10 -11.75 -23.61 19.99
N PRO A 11 -12.22 -23.72 21.24
CA PRO A 11 -12.34 -25.01 21.90
C PRO A 11 -13.21 -25.97 21.08
N ASP A 12 -12.73 -27.19 20.90
CA ASP A 12 -13.55 -28.26 20.34
C ASP A 12 -14.50 -28.77 21.43
N GLN A 13 -15.78 -28.48 21.28
CA GLN A 13 -16.79 -28.91 22.25
C GLN A 13 -16.93 -30.44 22.36
N GLN A 14 -16.40 -31.20 21.40
CA GLN A 14 -16.49 -32.67 21.37
C GLN A 14 -15.20 -33.38 21.83
N ALA A 15 -14.10 -32.66 22.02
CA ALA A 15 -12.82 -33.24 22.41
C ALA A 15 -12.30 -32.61 23.70
N THR A 16 -11.86 -33.46 24.64
CA THR A 16 -11.46 -33.06 25.99
C THR A 16 -10.27 -32.08 26.02
N ASN A 17 -9.48 -32.04 24.94
CA ASN A 17 -8.37 -31.11 24.72
C ASN A 17 -8.27 -30.64 23.24
N GLY A 18 -9.35 -30.81 22.46
CA GLY A 18 -9.31 -30.42 21.04
C GLY A 18 -9.46 -28.92 20.88
N ARG A 19 -8.82 -28.37 19.85
CA ARG A 19 -9.03 -27.00 19.39
C ARG A 19 -9.22 -27.02 17.88
N HIS A 20 -10.02 -26.09 17.39
CA HIS A 20 -10.15 -25.77 15.96
C HIS A 20 -9.38 -24.50 15.68
N VAL A 21 -8.52 -24.53 14.67
CA VAL A 21 -7.78 -23.36 14.21
C VAL A 21 -8.50 -22.76 13.01
N LEU A 22 -9.01 -21.54 13.18
CA LEU A 22 -9.70 -20.79 12.14
C LEU A 22 -8.79 -19.70 11.59
N PHE A 23 -8.62 -19.65 10.28
CA PHE A 23 -7.82 -18.65 9.59
C PHE A 23 -8.39 -18.45 8.19
N LEU A 24 -7.94 -17.40 7.50
CA LEU A 24 -8.42 -17.08 6.15
C LEU A 24 -7.27 -17.16 5.14
N THR A 25 -7.57 -17.73 3.98
CA THR A 25 -6.74 -17.71 2.78
C THR A 25 -7.49 -16.99 1.65
N ASP A 26 -6.87 -16.87 0.48
CA ASP A 26 -7.51 -16.43 -0.77
C ASP A 26 -8.83 -17.15 -1.02
N ARG A 27 -8.89 -18.45 -0.69
CA ARG A 27 -10.08 -19.27 -0.89
C ARG A 27 -11.27 -18.71 -0.13
N GLU A 28 -11.09 -18.37 1.14
CA GLU A 28 -12.16 -17.86 2.00
C GLU A 28 -12.47 -16.40 1.67
N VAL A 29 -11.45 -15.54 1.59
CA VAL A 29 -11.61 -14.10 1.37
C VAL A 29 -12.33 -13.81 0.05
N PHE A 30 -12.02 -14.56 -1.02
CA PHE A 30 -12.62 -14.34 -2.34
C PHE A 30 -13.78 -15.28 -2.67
N SER A 31 -14.23 -16.10 -1.71
CA SER A 31 -15.46 -16.89 -1.82
C SER A 31 -16.70 -15.98 -1.93
N PRO A 32 -17.88 -16.50 -2.36
CA PRO A 32 -19.12 -15.72 -2.35
C PRO A 32 -19.42 -15.06 -1.00
N ARG A 33 -19.23 -15.81 0.10
CA ARG A 33 -19.40 -15.29 1.46
C ARG A 33 -18.36 -14.22 1.80
N GLY A 34 -17.09 -14.44 1.44
CA GLY A 34 -16.03 -13.45 1.66
C GLY A 34 -16.32 -12.13 0.95
N ARG A 35 -16.78 -12.18 -0.30
CA ARG A 35 -17.18 -10.98 -1.07
C ARG A 35 -18.39 -10.26 -0.48
N GLU A 36 -19.35 -11.00 0.07
CA GLU A 36 -20.49 -10.41 0.79
C GLU A 36 -20.03 -9.67 2.06
N LEU A 37 -19.12 -10.28 2.82
CA LEU A 37 -18.66 -9.74 4.10
C LEU A 37 -17.63 -8.61 3.97
N PHE A 38 -16.73 -8.69 3.00
CA PHE A 38 -15.61 -7.76 2.85
C PHE A 38 -15.80 -6.79 1.67
N GLY A 39 -16.89 -6.93 0.91
CA GLY A 39 -17.19 -6.13 -0.27
C GLY A 39 -16.42 -6.59 -1.52
N ALA A 40 -16.70 -5.92 -2.64
CA ALA A 40 -16.02 -6.18 -3.92
C ALA A 40 -14.54 -5.73 -3.91
N ASN A 41 -14.19 -4.80 -3.01
CA ASN A 41 -12.84 -4.29 -2.83
C ASN A 41 -12.54 -4.26 -1.32
N PRO A 42 -11.86 -5.27 -0.78
CA PRO A 42 -11.63 -5.40 0.67
C PRO A 42 -10.69 -4.33 1.26
N GLY A 43 -10.34 -3.32 0.46
CA GLY A 43 -9.27 -2.33 0.67
C GLY A 43 -9.27 -1.52 1.96
N ASN A 44 -10.32 -1.65 2.78
CA ASN A 44 -10.49 -0.96 4.06
C ASN A 44 -10.50 -1.91 5.27
N TYR A 45 -10.26 -3.20 5.06
CA TYR A 45 -10.37 -4.22 6.10
C TYR A 45 -9.07 -4.99 6.25
N ASP A 46 -8.67 -5.17 7.51
CA ASP A 46 -7.71 -6.19 7.91
C ASP A 46 -8.34 -7.57 7.69
N VAL A 47 -8.35 -8.04 6.43
CA VAL A 47 -9.04 -9.27 6.02
C VAL A 47 -8.40 -10.53 6.59
N LEU A 48 -7.15 -10.42 7.06
CA LEU A 48 -6.46 -11.50 7.75
C LEU A 48 -6.59 -11.39 9.28
N GLY A 49 -6.90 -10.22 9.83
CA GLY A 49 -7.03 -10.03 11.27
C GLY A 49 -8.18 -10.80 11.93
N HIS A 50 -8.10 -10.97 13.25
CA HIS A 50 -9.06 -11.78 14.03
C HIS A 50 -10.51 -11.35 13.83
N GLY A 51 -10.77 -10.06 13.62
CA GLY A 51 -12.12 -9.55 13.35
C GLY A 51 -12.72 -10.11 12.06
N ALA A 52 -11.93 -10.20 10.99
CA ALA A 52 -12.37 -10.78 9.72
C ALA A 52 -12.60 -12.29 9.85
N ILE A 53 -11.68 -13.00 10.51
CA ILE A 53 -11.80 -14.44 10.79
C ILE A 53 -13.11 -14.71 11.54
N ARG A 54 -13.36 -13.98 12.63
CA ARG A 54 -14.55 -14.18 13.47
C ARG A 54 -15.85 -13.90 12.72
N ARG A 55 -15.90 -12.87 11.88
CA ARG A 55 -17.05 -12.57 11.02
C ARG A 55 -17.28 -13.66 9.98
N PHE A 56 -16.21 -14.13 9.35
CA PHE A 56 -16.30 -15.17 8.33
C PHE A 56 -16.83 -16.50 8.90
N TYR A 57 -16.42 -16.86 10.12
CA TYR A 57 -16.85 -18.09 10.77
C TYR A 57 -18.05 -17.91 11.73
N ALA A 58 -18.65 -16.72 11.80
CA ALA A 58 -19.84 -16.48 12.61
C ALA A 58 -21.00 -17.38 12.17
N PRO A 59 -21.79 -17.93 13.10
CA PRO A 59 -23.04 -18.62 12.78
C PRO A 59 -24.01 -17.72 11.98
N PRO A 60 -24.91 -18.29 11.17
CA PRO A 60 -25.94 -17.50 10.49
C PRO A 60 -26.78 -16.67 11.47
N GLY A 61 -26.86 -15.37 11.23
CA GLY A 61 -27.57 -14.42 12.09
C GLY A 61 -26.74 -13.81 13.22
N GLU A 62 -25.48 -14.24 13.39
CA GLU A 62 -24.52 -13.62 14.30
C GLU A 62 -23.56 -12.72 13.54
N GLU A 63 -23.24 -11.56 14.13
CA GLU A 63 -22.29 -10.62 13.52
C GLU A 63 -20.84 -11.08 13.65
N SER A 64 -20.52 -11.93 14.63
CA SER A 64 -19.14 -12.35 14.93
C SER A 64 -19.12 -13.60 15.80
N LEU A 65 -18.17 -14.50 15.53
CA LEU A 65 -17.88 -15.64 16.40
C LEU A 65 -17.45 -15.17 17.80
N VAL A 66 -18.12 -15.69 18.83
CA VAL A 66 -17.84 -15.42 20.25
C VAL A 66 -16.88 -16.47 20.85
N GLY A 67 -15.91 -16.03 21.66
CA GLY A 67 -14.98 -16.92 22.37
C GLY A 67 -13.73 -17.32 21.57
N GLY A 68 -12.89 -18.20 22.11
CA GLY A 68 -11.62 -18.60 21.48
C GLY A 68 -10.46 -17.62 21.68
N LEU A 69 -9.25 -18.10 21.46
CA LEU A 69 -8.00 -17.36 21.63
C LEU A 69 -7.57 -16.74 20.29
N ASN A 70 -7.30 -15.45 20.29
CA ASN A 70 -6.70 -14.76 19.15
C ASN A 70 -5.20 -15.01 19.18
N CYS A 71 -4.67 -15.51 18.07
CA CYS A 71 -3.25 -15.78 17.90
C CYS A 71 -2.77 -15.20 16.58
N GLU A 72 -1.51 -14.82 16.52
CA GLU A 72 -0.93 -14.22 15.31
C GLU A 72 0.58 -14.37 15.29
N VAL A 73 1.14 -14.37 14.09
CA VAL A 73 2.59 -14.31 13.88
C VAL A 73 2.89 -13.39 12.72
N ARG A 74 3.86 -12.51 12.94
CA ARG A 74 4.39 -11.62 11.91
C ARG A 74 5.41 -12.34 11.04
N ASP A 75 6.28 -13.12 11.67
CA ASP A 75 7.36 -13.90 11.06
C ASP A 75 6.85 -15.26 10.59
N PHE A 76 5.90 -15.29 9.66
CA PHE A 76 5.24 -16.54 9.26
C PHE A 76 6.17 -17.56 8.57
N TRP A 77 7.35 -17.12 8.14
CA TRP A 77 8.45 -17.99 7.69
C TRP A 77 9.06 -18.82 8.85
N GLU A 78 8.78 -18.47 10.11
CA GLU A 78 9.08 -19.28 11.30
C GLU A 78 7.95 -20.28 11.53
N VAL A 79 7.86 -21.29 10.66
CA VAL A 79 6.72 -22.21 10.55
C VAL A 79 6.44 -22.99 11.83
N GLU A 80 7.44 -23.20 12.68
CA GLU A 80 7.29 -23.80 14.00
C GLU A 80 6.38 -23.00 14.95
N ARG A 81 6.19 -21.70 14.70
CA ARG A 81 5.29 -20.83 15.47
C ARG A 81 3.84 -20.91 15.00
N LEU A 82 3.59 -21.50 13.82
CA LEU A 82 2.27 -21.65 13.25
C LEU A 82 1.57 -22.92 13.78
N PRO A 83 0.24 -22.94 13.85
CA PRO A 83 -0.50 -24.16 14.15
C PRO A 83 -0.39 -25.17 12.99
N PRO A 84 -0.46 -26.49 13.27
CA PRO A 84 -0.28 -27.54 12.25
C PRO A 84 -1.17 -27.39 11.00
N GLU A 85 -2.37 -26.85 11.16
CA GLU A 85 -3.33 -26.58 10.09
C GLU A 85 -2.81 -25.56 9.07
N ILE A 86 -2.06 -24.55 9.54
CA ILE A 86 -1.42 -23.55 8.68
C ILE A 86 -0.08 -24.08 8.17
N GLN A 87 0.69 -24.80 9.00
CA GLN A 87 1.93 -25.46 8.54
C GLN A 87 1.69 -26.41 7.36
N ALA A 88 0.52 -27.08 7.32
CA ALA A 88 0.14 -27.96 6.23
C ALA A 88 -0.03 -27.25 4.87
N LEU A 89 -0.07 -25.91 4.85
CA LEU A 89 -0.06 -25.10 3.64
C LEU A 89 1.35 -24.78 3.14
N HIS A 90 2.38 -25.29 3.82
CA HIS A 90 3.79 -25.06 3.52
C HIS A 90 4.16 -23.57 3.40
N PRO A 91 3.82 -22.72 4.38
CA PRO A 91 4.08 -21.29 4.32
C PRO A 91 5.57 -20.93 4.49
N GLU A 92 6.48 -21.91 4.60
CA GLU A 92 7.95 -21.76 4.51
C GLU A 92 8.45 -21.55 3.08
N ASP A 93 7.66 -21.93 2.08
CA ASP A 93 7.94 -21.74 0.66
C ASP A 93 7.14 -20.54 0.11
N PRO A 94 7.79 -19.52 -0.48
CA PRO A 94 7.10 -18.37 -1.03
C PRO A 94 6.07 -18.71 -2.11
N GLU A 95 6.35 -19.70 -2.97
CA GLU A 95 5.41 -20.08 -4.03
C GLU A 95 4.14 -20.69 -3.44
N SER A 96 4.28 -21.60 -2.46
CA SER A 96 3.14 -22.16 -1.74
C SER A 96 2.36 -21.09 -0.98
N PHE A 97 3.05 -20.15 -0.33
CA PHE A 97 2.36 -19.04 0.32
C PHE A 97 1.57 -18.18 -0.68
N LEU A 98 2.17 -17.78 -1.78
CA LEU A 98 1.49 -16.98 -2.80
C LEU A 98 0.35 -17.75 -3.48
N ARG A 99 0.39 -19.08 -3.49
CA ARG A 99 -0.74 -19.91 -3.94
C ARG A 99 -1.96 -19.79 -3.01
N HIS A 100 -1.73 -19.56 -1.73
CA HIS A 100 -2.77 -19.49 -0.70
C HIS A 100 -3.18 -18.06 -0.33
N TRP A 101 -2.28 -17.09 -0.44
CA TRP A 101 -2.51 -15.69 -0.04
C TRP A 101 -2.11 -14.67 -1.11
N GLY A 102 -1.70 -15.11 -2.30
CA GLY A 102 -1.20 -14.21 -3.35
C GLY A 102 -2.25 -13.27 -3.91
N ARG A 103 -3.53 -13.67 -3.96
CA ARG A 103 -4.58 -12.74 -4.38
C ARG A 103 -4.85 -11.68 -3.33
N ILE A 104 -4.81 -12.02 -2.04
CA ILE A 104 -4.83 -11.02 -0.95
C ILE A 104 -3.61 -10.11 -1.12
N TRP A 105 -2.44 -10.65 -1.49
CA TRP A 105 -1.17 -9.91 -1.67
C TRP A 105 -1.25 -8.89 -2.79
N ASP A 106 -1.84 -9.30 -3.90
CA ASP A 106 -1.97 -8.48 -5.10
C ASP A 106 -3.14 -7.49 -5.04
N THR A 107 -4.09 -7.68 -4.12
CA THR A 107 -5.30 -6.84 -4.04
C THR A 107 -5.06 -5.61 -3.16
N PRO A 108 -5.11 -4.39 -3.72
CA PRO A 108 -4.89 -3.17 -2.95
C PRO A 108 -5.78 -3.07 -1.71
N GLY A 109 -5.15 -2.74 -0.58
CA GLY A 109 -5.78 -2.52 0.71
C GLY A 109 -6.32 -3.77 1.43
N CYS A 110 -6.14 -4.98 0.88
CA CYS A 110 -6.24 -6.20 1.69
C CYS A 110 -5.11 -6.28 2.73
N PHE A 111 -4.01 -5.56 2.46
CA PHE A 111 -2.85 -5.44 3.32
C PHE A 111 -2.74 -4.07 3.96
N LYS A 112 -2.35 -4.07 5.23
CA LYS A 112 -1.89 -2.85 5.89
C LYS A 112 -0.48 -2.51 5.38
N PRO A 113 -0.21 -1.22 5.06
CA PRO A 113 1.11 -0.78 4.65
C PRO A 113 2.23 -1.17 5.64
N ASP A 114 1.94 -1.15 6.95
CA ASP A 114 2.91 -1.47 8.00
C ASP A 114 3.37 -2.94 7.96
N ASP A 115 2.45 -3.89 7.73
CA ASP A 115 2.78 -5.32 7.65
C ASP A 115 3.64 -5.60 6.41
N LEU A 116 3.24 -5.05 5.26
CA LEU A 116 4.03 -5.18 4.04
C LEU A 116 5.44 -4.60 4.20
N GLY A 117 5.54 -3.40 4.78
CA GLY A 117 6.82 -2.76 5.08
C GLY A 117 7.69 -3.62 6.01
N TYR A 118 7.10 -4.24 7.02
CA TYR A 118 7.80 -5.17 7.91
C TYR A 118 8.35 -6.37 7.14
N LEU A 119 7.50 -7.08 6.39
CA LEU A 119 7.88 -8.29 5.66
C LEU A 119 9.03 -8.01 4.70
N LEU A 120 8.96 -6.93 3.94
CA LEU A 120 10.01 -6.58 2.98
C LEU A 120 11.32 -6.09 3.61
N THR A 121 11.31 -5.83 4.92
CA THR A 121 12.49 -5.44 5.70
C THR A 121 13.10 -6.63 6.43
N HIS A 122 12.26 -7.53 6.96
CA HIS A 122 12.69 -8.59 7.90
C HIS A 122 12.62 -10.00 7.30
N ALA A 123 11.91 -10.20 6.19
CA ALA A 123 11.81 -11.50 5.56
C ALA A 123 13.20 -12.01 5.11
N PRO A 124 13.53 -13.27 5.40
CA PRO A 124 14.86 -13.81 5.12
C PRO A 124 15.06 -14.12 3.64
N GLY A 125 16.18 -13.67 3.07
CA GLY A 125 16.71 -14.11 1.77
C GLY A 125 15.66 -14.26 0.67
N HIS A 126 15.40 -15.51 0.26
CA HIS A 126 14.47 -15.88 -0.81
C HIS A 126 13.02 -15.39 -0.61
N TRP A 127 12.57 -15.22 0.64
CA TRP A 127 11.27 -14.60 0.92
C TRP A 127 11.24 -13.13 0.52
N ASN A 128 12.32 -12.40 0.80
CA ASN A 128 12.42 -11.00 0.45
C ASN A 128 12.34 -10.81 -1.07
N GLU A 129 13.03 -11.68 -1.81
CA GLU A 129 13.06 -11.67 -3.28
C GLU A 129 11.68 -11.99 -3.85
N ALA A 130 11.05 -13.10 -3.42
CA ALA A 130 9.72 -13.49 -3.89
C ALA A 130 8.65 -12.41 -3.57
N MET A 131 8.67 -11.83 -2.38
CA MET A 131 7.73 -10.79 -2.01
C MET A 131 7.92 -9.50 -2.80
N ARG A 132 9.15 -9.16 -3.20
CA ARG A 132 9.43 -8.01 -4.09
C ARG A 132 9.03 -8.27 -5.54
N GLU A 133 9.11 -9.51 -6.00
CA GLU A 133 8.65 -9.91 -7.32
C GLU A 133 7.13 -9.79 -7.43
N HIS A 134 6.41 -10.23 -6.39
CA HIS A 134 4.95 -10.23 -6.34
C HIS A 134 4.34 -8.96 -5.75
N ALA A 135 5.13 -8.01 -5.27
CA ALA A 135 4.57 -6.76 -4.78
C ALA A 135 3.71 -6.08 -5.86
N PRO A 136 2.51 -5.58 -5.52
CA PRO A 136 1.62 -4.99 -6.51
C PRO A 136 2.30 -3.78 -7.15
N ARG A 137 2.50 -3.87 -8.46
CA ARG A 137 3.06 -2.79 -9.30
C ARG A 137 2.00 -2.12 -10.16
N ASN A 138 0.80 -2.68 -10.24
CA ASN A 138 -0.28 -2.11 -11.03
C ASN A 138 -0.88 -0.92 -10.29
N ILE A 139 -0.81 0.25 -10.92
CA ILE A 139 -1.34 1.51 -10.38
C ILE A 139 -2.46 1.98 -11.32
N ASN A 140 -3.64 2.23 -10.76
CA ASN A 140 -4.70 2.92 -11.48
C ASN A 140 -4.51 4.43 -11.38
N GLY A 141 -3.85 5.03 -12.37
CA GLY A 141 -3.63 6.46 -12.47
C GLY A 141 -4.89 7.26 -12.81
N ASP A 142 -6.03 6.62 -13.10
CA ASP A 142 -7.29 7.27 -13.48
C ASP A 142 -8.31 7.32 -12.34
N ALA A 143 -8.00 6.70 -11.19
CA ALA A 143 -8.86 6.76 -10.01
C ALA A 143 -8.98 8.18 -9.46
N ASP A 144 -10.09 8.49 -8.79
CA ASP A 144 -10.24 9.77 -8.09
C ASP A 144 -9.12 9.94 -7.05
N PRO A 145 -8.36 11.04 -7.08
CA PRO A 145 -7.27 11.25 -6.13
C PRO A 145 -7.77 11.32 -4.69
N PHE A 146 -6.97 10.77 -3.77
CA PHE A 146 -7.13 11.04 -2.35
C PHE A 146 -7.07 12.56 -2.08
N ILE A 147 -8.03 13.06 -1.31
CA ILE A 147 -8.11 14.46 -0.88
C ILE A 147 -7.59 14.56 0.57
N PRO A 148 -6.46 15.24 0.83
CA PRO A 148 -5.83 15.29 2.15
C PRO A 148 -6.68 15.86 3.30
N TYR A 149 -7.57 16.82 2.99
CA TYR A 149 -8.38 17.51 3.98
C TYR A 149 -9.78 17.75 3.44
N GLU A 150 -10.80 17.68 4.30
CA GLU A 150 -12.21 17.89 3.91
C GLU A 150 -12.47 19.27 3.26
N SER A 151 -11.67 20.27 3.59
CA SER A 151 -11.78 21.63 3.06
C SER A 151 -11.04 21.84 1.73
N TRP A 152 -10.40 20.80 1.19
CA TRP A 152 -9.65 20.86 -0.06
C TRP A 152 -10.46 20.29 -1.22
N THR A 153 -10.12 20.70 -2.42
CA THR A 153 -10.67 20.19 -3.68
C THR A 153 -9.55 19.85 -4.65
N VAL A 154 -9.84 19.01 -5.62
CA VAL A 154 -8.92 18.74 -6.74
C VAL A 154 -9.12 19.82 -7.79
N GLU A 155 -8.10 20.63 -8.01
CA GLU A 155 -8.08 21.68 -9.05
C GLU A 155 -7.76 21.09 -10.42
N GLU A 156 -6.81 20.15 -10.46
CA GLU A 156 -6.36 19.50 -11.68
C GLU A 156 -5.98 18.06 -11.35
N HIS A 157 -6.42 17.13 -12.20
CA HIS A 157 -5.95 15.76 -12.19
C HIS A 157 -5.66 15.35 -13.64
N ARG A 158 -4.42 14.92 -13.88
CA ARG A 158 -3.94 14.36 -15.14
C ARG A 158 -3.93 12.84 -15.00
N PRO A 159 -4.90 12.14 -15.63
CA PRO A 159 -4.93 10.69 -15.60
C PRO A 159 -3.66 10.14 -16.24
N SER A 160 -3.09 9.10 -15.63
CA SER A 160 -1.88 8.44 -16.13
C SER A 160 -2.16 7.04 -16.70
N GLY A 161 -3.43 6.65 -16.81
CA GLY A 161 -3.85 5.32 -17.23
C GLY A 161 -3.51 4.24 -16.20
N HIS A 162 -3.60 2.98 -16.64
CA HIS A 162 -3.08 1.85 -15.88
C HIS A 162 -1.56 1.73 -16.11
N LEU A 163 -0.80 1.92 -15.04
CA LEU A 163 0.66 1.85 -15.05
C LEU A 163 1.13 0.55 -14.38
N VAL A 164 2.14 -0.08 -14.95
CA VAL A 164 2.97 -1.04 -14.22
C VAL A 164 4.18 -0.27 -13.70
N TRP A 165 4.32 -0.19 -12.38
CA TRP A 165 5.40 0.56 -11.74
C TRP A 165 6.75 -0.06 -12.08
N ASP A 166 7.58 0.74 -12.74
CA ASP A 166 8.99 0.50 -12.97
C ASP A 166 9.74 1.81 -12.70
N PRO A 167 10.54 1.90 -11.63
CA PRO A 167 11.27 3.12 -11.31
C PRO A 167 12.28 3.52 -12.39
N THR A 168 12.71 2.58 -13.25
CA THR A 168 13.63 2.89 -14.36
C THR A 168 12.95 3.66 -15.49
N GLN A 169 11.62 3.61 -15.55
CA GLN A 169 10.79 4.40 -16.47
C GLN A 169 10.41 5.76 -15.90
N VAL A 170 10.98 6.17 -14.75
CA VAL A 170 10.67 7.44 -14.10
C VAL A 170 11.92 8.31 -14.02
N GLN A 171 11.79 9.54 -14.50
CA GLN A 171 12.82 10.56 -14.39
C GLN A 171 12.44 11.60 -13.32
N LEU A 172 13.42 11.98 -12.51
CA LEU A 172 13.32 13.16 -11.64
C LEU A 172 13.68 14.40 -12.45
N TYR A 173 12.66 15.06 -12.99
CA TYR A 173 12.80 16.24 -13.84
C TYR A 173 13.02 17.51 -13.02
N LEU A 174 14.02 18.28 -13.42
CA LEU A 174 14.26 19.65 -12.97
C LEU A 174 14.15 20.58 -14.18
N SER A 175 13.31 21.61 -14.07
CA SER A 175 13.31 22.68 -15.07
C SER A 175 14.62 23.47 -15.01
N ASP A 176 14.98 24.15 -16.11
CA ASP A 176 16.18 25.01 -16.10
C ASP A 176 16.12 26.14 -15.05
N GLY A 177 14.92 26.49 -14.55
CA GLY A 177 14.77 27.46 -13.47
C GLY A 177 15.13 26.93 -12.08
N GLN A 178 15.32 25.61 -11.93
CA GLN A 178 15.67 24.96 -10.66
C GLN A 178 17.15 24.56 -10.58
N LYS A 179 17.89 24.69 -11.69
CA LYS A 179 19.29 24.27 -11.80
C LYS A 179 20.23 25.41 -11.38
N ASP A 180 21.44 25.06 -10.95
CA ASP A 180 22.51 26.01 -10.63
C ASP A 180 22.12 27.01 -9.52
N ASP A 181 21.57 26.49 -8.41
CA ASP A 181 21.10 27.27 -7.25
C ASP A 181 20.01 28.32 -7.54
N ARG A 182 19.32 28.18 -8.67
CA ARG A 182 18.17 29.01 -9.03
C ARG A 182 16.87 28.44 -8.46
N ASN A 183 15.87 29.31 -8.41
CA ASN A 183 14.50 28.91 -8.13
C ASN A 183 13.53 29.38 -9.22
N ILE A 184 12.39 28.70 -9.26
CA ILE A 184 11.24 29.04 -10.09
C ILE A 184 9.99 29.06 -9.20
N PHE A 185 9.02 29.95 -9.46
CA PHE A 185 7.73 29.90 -8.77
C PHE A 185 6.93 28.69 -9.24
N GLY A 186 6.14 28.10 -8.35
CA GLY A 186 5.39 26.87 -8.65
C GLY A 186 4.38 27.04 -9.78
N HIS A 187 3.78 28.23 -9.91
CA HIS A 187 2.92 28.56 -11.05
C HIS A 187 3.65 28.52 -12.39
N ASP A 188 4.87 29.06 -12.46
CA ASP A 188 5.69 29.01 -13.67
C ASP A 188 6.18 27.58 -13.96
N LEU A 189 6.53 26.83 -12.91
CA LEU A 189 6.91 25.43 -13.03
C LEU A 189 5.75 24.58 -13.55
N ARG A 190 4.52 24.79 -13.04
CA ARG A 190 3.29 24.14 -13.54
C ARG A 190 3.09 24.34 -15.03
N GLN A 191 3.33 25.56 -15.53
CA GLN A 191 3.26 25.86 -16.97
C GLN A 191 4.33 25.09 -17.76
N LYS A 192 5.58 25.08 -17.27
CA LYS A 192 6.67 24.30 -17.92
C LYS A 192 6.39 22.79 -17.96
N LEU A 193 5.66 22.28 -16.97
CA LEU A 193 5.27 20.88 -16.87
C LEU A 193 4.01 20.52 -17.65
N GLN A 194 3.34 21.47 -18.32
CA GLN A 194 2.06 21.22 -19.01
C GLN A 194 2.16 20.12 -20.08
N HIS A 195 3.31 20.01 -20.75
CA HIS A 195 3.55 19.02 -21.80
C HIS A 195 4.42 17.84 -21.35
N GLN A 196 4.76 17.78 -20.06
CA GLN A 196 5.52 16.68 -19.49
C GLN A 196 4.55 15.59 -19.01
N PRO A 197 4.90 14.30 -19.14
CA PRO A 197 4.10 13.18 -18.63
C PRO A 197 4.32 13.04 -17.11
N VAL A 198 3.89 14.06 -16.36
CA VAL A 198 4.00 14.09 -14.89
C VAL A 198 3.15 12.99 -14.25
N LEU A 199 3.71 12.33 -13.24
CA LEU A 199 2.99 11.36 -12.43
C LEU A 199 2.05 12.09 -11.45
N ASN A 200 0.91 11.46 -11.15
CA ASN A 200 -0.13 12.03 -10.31
C ASN A 200 -0.15 11.43 -8.88
N ALA A 201 -1.04 11.95 -8.03
CA ALA A 201 -1.08 11.58 -6.61
C ALA A 201 -1.42 10.10 -6.35
N ASN A 202 -2.08 9.40 -7.28
CA ASN A 202 -2.39 7.97 -7.11
C ASN A 202 -1.09 7.13 -7.13
N VAL A 203 -0.11 7.55 -7.94
CA VAL A 203 1.22 6.93 -7.93
C VAL A 203 1.91 7.16 -6.60
N LEU A 204 1.85 8.38 -6.06
CA LEU A 204 2.39 8.67 -4.73
C LEU A 204 1.74 7.79 -3.65
N ASP A 205 0.41 7.68 -3.64
CA ASP A 205 -0.32 6.90 -2.64
C ASP A 205 0.04 5.41 -2.73
N HIS A 206 0.19 4.89 -3.94
CA HIS A 206 0.71 3.54 -4.18
C HIS A 206 2.11 3.37 -3.61
N LEU A 207 3.02 4.31 -3.87
CA LEU A 207 4.40 4.25 -3.38
C LEU A 207 4.50 4.37 -1.85
N ILE A 208 3.63 5.17 -1.22
CA ILE A 208 3.53 5.21 0.25
C ILE A 208 3.06 3.87 0.81
N ALA A 209 2.10 3.21 0.16
CA ALA A 209 1.63 1.89 0.55
C ALA A 209 2.70 0.79 0.29
N HIS A 210 3.59 1.03 -0.67
CA HIS A 210 4.60 0.09 -1.14
C HIS A 210 6.02 0.72 -1.13
N PRO A 211 6.56 1.15 0.03
CA PRO A 211 7.75 2.00 0.12
C PRO A 211 9.04 1.37 -0.41
N HIS A 212 9.07 0.04 -0.49
CA HIS A 212 10.16 -0.75 -1.07
C HIS A 212 10.31 -0.60 -2.59
N LEU A 213 9.27 -0.12 -3.27
CA LEU A 213 9.26 0.20 -4.70
C LEU A 213 9.93 1.55 -5.00
N ILE A 214 10.15 2.38 -3.97
CA ILE A 214 10.73 3.71 -4.11
C ILE A 214 12.26 3.57 -4.16
N PRO A 215 12.92 4.14 -5.19
CA PRO A 215 14.38 4.09 -5.31
C PRO A 215 15.08 4.74 -4.11
N LYS A 216 16.17 4.11 -3.63
CA LYS A 216 16.91 4.62 -2.46
C LYS A 216 17.54 5.99 -2.72
N GLU A 217 17.94 6.26 -3.96
CA GLU A 217 18.50 7.53 -4.41
C GLU A 217 17.51 8.71 -4.25
N TRP A 218 16.20 8.45 -4.19
CA TRP A 218 15.20 9.49 -3.94
C TRP A 218 15.24 10.00 -2.50
N GLN A 219 15.89 9.30 -1.55
CA GLN A 219 15.87 9.66 -0.11
C GLN A 219 16.47 11.05 0.19
N SER A 220 17.26 11.59 -0.72
CA SER A 220 17.86 12.93 -0.62
C SER A 220 17.02 14.03 -1.28
N LYS A 221 15.80 13.72 -1.73
CA LYS A 221 14.96 14.58 -2.55
C LYS A 221 13.53 14.65 -2.01
N ASN A 222 12.87 15.76 -2.28
CA ASN A 222 11.42 15.90 -2.15
C ASN A 222 10.81 15.72 -3.54
N VAL A 223 10.26 14.53 -3.82
CA VAL A 223 9.79 14.17 -5.17
C VAL A 223 8.32 14.50 -5.34
N PHE A 224 7.99 15.38 -6.29
CA PHE A 224 6.65 15.93 -6.47
C PHE A 224 5.85 15.27 -7.59
N PHE A 225 4.56 15.06 -7.34
CA PHE A 225 3.62 14.39 -8.24
C PHE A 225 2.66 15.42 -8.85
N TRP A 226 3.20 16.21 -9.78
CA TRP A 226 2.53 17.35 -10.42
C TRP A 226 1.32 17.00 -11.29
N GLY A 227 1.04 15.72 -11.51
CA GLY A 227 -0.17 15.27 -12.18
C GLY A 227 -1.44 15.50 -11.36
N THR A 228 -1.35 15.85 -10.07
CA THR A 228 -2.51 16.31 -9.29
C THR A 228 -2.20 17.63 -8.59
N VAL A 229 -3.08 18.62 -8.76
CA VAL A 229 -3.04 19.91 -8.05
C VAL A 229 -4.28 20.02 -7.19
N TYR A 230 -4.08 20.41 -5.94
CA TYR A 230 -5.13 20.62 -4.95
C TYR A 230 -5.34 22.11 -4.71
N ARG A 231 -6.56 22.48 -4.32
CA ARG A 231 -6.92 23.83 -3.91
C ARG A 231 -7.52 23.80 -2.53
N ASP A 232 -7.00 24.64 -1.63
CA ASP A 232 -7.59 24.81 -0.29
C ASP A 232 -8.78 25.77 -0.30
N ARG A 233 -9.39 25.97 0.87
CA ARG A 233 -10.53 26.90 1.03
C ARG A 233 -10.19 28.39 0.78
N ASN A 234 -8.92 28.77 0.88
CA ASN A 234 -8.46 30.13 0.64
C ASN A 234 -8.16 30.38 -0.84
N GLY A 235 -8.13 29.32 -1.65
CA GLY A 235 -7.81 29.37 -3.06
C GLY A 235 -6.34 29.07 -3.37
N ASP A 236 -5.54 28.75 -2.36
CA ASP A 236 -4.12 28.43 -2.51
C ASP A 236 -3.94 27.05 -3.15
N LEU A 237 -2.97 26.93 -4.07
CA LEU A 237 -2.73 25.71 -4.83
C LEU A 237 -1.57 24.89 -4.27
N TYR A 238 -1.74 23.59 -4.17
CA TYR A 238 -0.76 22.68 -3.59
C TYR A 238 -0.49 21.46 -4.46
N VAL A 239 0.73 20.93 -4.38
CA VAL A 239 1.12 19.66 -4.99
C VAL A 239 1.71 18.75 -3.92
N ARG A 240 1.35 17.46 -3.95
CA ARG A 240 1.84 16.46 -3.01
C ARG A 240 3.22 15.94 -3.39
N LEU A 241 3.98 15.53 -2.38
CA LEU A 241 5.36 15.05 -2.53
C LEU A 241 5.64 13.84 -1.65
N LEU A 242 6.60 13.01 -2.09
CA LEU A 242 7.29 12.00 -1.30
C LEU A 242 8.59 12.55 -0.73
N HIS A 243 8.88 12.25 0.53
CA HIS A 243 10.16 12.56 1.17
C HIS A 243 10.54 11.47 2.17
N TRP A 244 11.83 11.37 2.46
CA TRP A 244 12.37 10.45 3.45
C TRP A 244 12.67 11.19 4.76
N ASP A 245 12.03 10.76 5.84
CA ASP A 245 12.18 11.36 7.17
C ASP A 245 11.96 10.34 8.29
N ASP A 246 12.68 10.47 9.39
CA ASP A 246 12.69 9.52 10.52
C ASP A 246 12.78 8.05 10.07
N TYR A 247 13.71 7.75 9.16
CA TYR A 247 13.94 6.40 8.62
C TYR A 247 12.75 5.77 7.89
N ARG A 248 11.79 6.57 7.40
CA ARG A 248 10.65 6.09 6.61
C ARG A 248 10.23 7.05 5.51
N TRP A 249 9.55 6.54 4.50
CA TRP A 249 8.90 7.37 3.49
C TRP A 249 7.64 8.00 4.06
N ARG A 250 7.46 9.30 3.79
CA ARG A 250 6.28 10.09 4.15
C ARG A 250 5.83 10.90 2.95
N TRP A 251 4.58 11.30 2.98
CA TRP A 251 4.07 12.30 2.04
C TRP A 251 3.85 13.64 2.74
N SER A 252 3.90 14.70 1.95
CA SER A 252 3.54 16.06 2.37
C SER A 252 2.97 16.82 1.15
N TYR A 253 2.85 18.13 1.25
CA TYR A 253 2.45 19.01 0.17
C TYR A 253 3.21 20.34 0.21
N CYS A 254 3.30 21.02 -0.92
CA CYS A 254 3.92 22.33 -1.02
C CYS A 254 3.04 23.29 -1.80
N TRP A 255 2.97 24.54 -1.33
CA TRP A 255 2.21 25.62 -1.95
C TRP A 255 2.91 26.13 -3.22
N LEU A 256 2.15 26.48 -4.25
CA LEU A 256 2.71 26.92 -5.52
C LEU A 256 3.37 28.31 -5.48
N ASP A 257 3.03 29.19 -4.52
CA ASP A 257 3.61 30.54 -4.45
C ASP A 257 4.97 30.60 -3.74
N VAL A 258 5.54 29.46 -3.35
CA VAL A 258 6.93 29.40 -2.84
C VAL A 258 7.93 29.18 -3.99
N GLY A 259 9.21 29.38 -3.69
CA GLY A 259 10.30 29.07 -4.61
C GLY A 259 10.60 27.56 -4.65
N TRP A 260 10.79 27.05 -5.86
CA TRP A 260 11.11 25.64 -6.13
C TRP A 260 12.56 25.48 -6.55
N PHE A 261 13.32 24.66 -5.84
CA PHE A 261 14.78 24.52 -5.96
C PHE A 261 15.18 23.16 -6.58
N GLY A 262 16.48 22.91 -6.71
CA GLY A 262 17.06 21.71 -7.35
C GLY A 262 16.89 20.39 -6.58
N ASP A 263 16.41 20.43 -5.34
CA ASP A 263 16.05 19.28 -4.52
C ASP A 263 14.54 18.99 -4.52
N LEU A 264 13.76 19.76 -5.30
CA LEU A 264 12.31 19.65 -5.46
C LEU A 264 11.91 19.16 -6.89
N PRO A 265 12.40 17.99 -7.37
CA PRO A 265 12.10 17.52 -8.72
C PRO A 265 10.64 17.08 -8.91
N ALA A 266 10.17 17.17 -10.14
CA ALA A 266 8.92 16.55 -10.57
C ALA A 266 9.17 15.11 -11.01
N ALA A 267 8.34 14.16 -10.58
CA ALA A 267 8.33 12.82 -11.13
C ALA A 267 7.62 12.81 -12.48
N VAL A 268 8.34 12.43 -13.54
CA VAL A 268 7.81 12.31 -14.90
C VAL A 268 8.12 10.93 -15.46
N LEU A 269 7.26 10.40 -16.32
CA LEU A 269 7.61 9.21 -17.10
C LEU A 269 8.75 9.56 -18.06
N ALA A 270 9.75 8.69 -18.12
CA ALA A 270 10.80 8.74 -19.13
C ALA A 270 10.17 8.50 -20.52
N SER A 271 10.74 9.15 -21.53
CA SER A 271 10.32 9.02 -22.94
C SER A 271 11.07 7.90 -23.65
#